data_AF-A0A3B9PIS9-F1
#
_entry.id   AF-A0A3B9PIS9-F1
#
_cell.length_a   1.000
_cell.length_b   1.000
_cell.length_c   1.000
_cell.angle_alpha   90.00
_cell.angle_beta   90.00
_cell.angle_gamma   90.00
#
_symmetry.space_group_name_H-M   'P 1'
#
loop_
_entity.id
_entity.type
_entity.pdbx_description
1 polymer ?
#
loop_
_entity_poly.entity_id
_entity_poly.type
_entity_poly.pdbx_seq_one_letter_code
_entity_poly.pdbx_strand_id
1 'polypeptide(L)' 'MTQKFDTALSLALEAHAGQIRKGTENALGLPLPYITHPVAVATLVQRYGGNEDQVIAALLHDVLEDVSAPRTP' A
#
# COMPACT_ATOMS: atom_id res chain seq x y z
N MET A 1 15.76 -4.56 5.22
CA MET A 1 15.23 -3.85 4.04
C MET A 1 16.33 -3.01 3.44
N THR A 2 16.35 -2.92 2.12
CA THR A 2 17.28 -2.18 1.27
C THR A 2 16.58 -0.94 0.70
N GLN A 3 17.32 -0.14 -0.06
CA GLN A 3 16.78 1.03 -0.76
C GLN A 3 15.65 0.70 -1.74
N LYS A 4 15.55 -0.56 -2.22
CA LYS A 4 14.42 -1.00 -3.06
C LYS A 4 13.10 -0.93 -2.29
N PHE A 5 13.10 -1.33 -1.03
CA PHE A 5 11.91 -1.26 -0.18
C PHE A 5 11.49 0.19 0.07
N ASP A 6 12.44 1.07 0.37
CA ASP A 6 12.15 2.50 0.59
C ASP A 6 11.50 3.12 -0.65
N THR A 7 12.04 2.81 -1.83
CA THR A 7 11.51 3.27 -3.12
C THR A 7 10.09 2.75 -3.35
N ALA A 8 9.83 1.46 -3.06
CA ALA A 8 8.50 0.87 -3.20
C ALA A 8 7.49 1.49 -2.22
N LEU A 9 7.91 1.80 -0.99
CA LEU A 9 7.05 2.45 0.00
C LEU A 9 6.67 3.87 -0.41
N SER A 10 7.62 4.66 -0.89
CA SER A 10 7.34 5.98 -1.45
C SER A 10 6.38 5.90 -2.63
N LEU A 11 6.60 4.95 -3.56
CA LEU A 11 5.72 4.76 -4.71
C LEU A 11 4.30 4.39 -4.29
N ALA A 12 4.13 3.43 -3.37
CA ALA A 12 2.82 3.04 -2.87
C ALA A 12 2.10 4.21 -2.18
N LEU A 13 2.82 5.00 -1.38
CA LEU A 13 2.29 6.17 -0.69
C LEU A 13 1.79 7.23 -1.68
N GLU A 14 2.59 7.54 -2.69
CA GLU A 14 2.25 8.51 -3.73
C GLU A 14 1.06 8.03 -4.58
N ALA A 15 1.07 6.76 -4.98
CA ALA A 15 0.03 6.20 -5.83
C ALA A 15 -1.34 6.17 -5.13
N HIS A 16 -1.37 5.88 -3.83
CA HIS A 16 -2.59 5.87 -3.03
C HIS A 16 -2.87 7.19 -2.29
N ALA A 17 -2.17 8.28 -2.63
CA ALA A 17 -2.34 9.57 -1.98
C ALA A 17 -3.78 10.08 -2.10
N GLY A 18 -4.40 10.37 -0.95
CA GLY A 18 -5.80 10.83 -0.88
C GLY A 18 -6.85 9.73 -1.04
N GLN A 19 -6.46 8.48 -1.34
CA GLN A 19 -7.40 7.36 -1.39
C GLN A 19 -7.80 6.93 0.02
N ILE A 20 -9.10 6.70 0.20
CA ILE A 20 -9.68 6.19 1.44
C ILE A 20 -10.16 4.76 1.25
N ARG A 21 -9.92 3.91 2.25
CA ARG A 21 -10.38 2.53 2.27
C ARG A 21 -11.88 2.47 2.55
N LYS A 22 -12.64 2.05 1.53
CA LYS A 22 -14.12 2.04 1.54
C LYS A 22 -14.67 1.25 2.73
N GLY A 23 -15.66 1.83 3.41
CA GLY A 23 -16.39 1.17 4.50
C GLY A 23 -15.54 0.89 5.74
N THR A 24 -14.43 1.61 5.94
CA THR A 24 -13.54 1.39 7.09
C THR A 24 -13.12 2.70 7.75
N GLU A 25 -13.02 2.63 9.07
CA GLU A 25 -12.64 3.72 9.96
C GLU A 25 -11.61 3.24 10.98
N ASN A 26 -10.81 4.15 11.51
CA ASN A 26 -9.93 3.85 12.63
C ASN A 26 -10.71 3.83 13.96
N ALA A 27 -10.04 3.52 15.07
CA ALA A 27 -10.67 3.45 16.39
C ALA A 27 -11.33 4.76 16.87
N LEU A 28 -11.07 5.88 16.20
CA LEU A 28 -11.66 7.19 16.47
C LEU A 28 -12.82 7.53 15.53
N GLY A 29 -13.25 6.59 14.67
CA GLY A 29 -14.30 6.81 13.67
C GLY A 29 -13.85 7.67 12.49
N LEU A 30 -12.54 7.82 12.26
CA LEU A 30 -12.03 8.62 11.13
C LEU A 30 -11.77 7.74 9.91
N PRO A 31 -11.99 8.25 8.68
CA PRO A 31 -11.71 7.52 7.45
C PRO A 31 -10.27 7.00 7.42
N LEU A 32 -10.10 5.74 7.03
CA LEU A 32 -8.80 5.09 7.02
C LEU A 32 -8.09 5.30 5.67
N PRO A 33 -6.88 5.90 5.63
CA PRO A 33 -6.12 6.04 4.38
C PRO A 33 -5.79 4.69 3.76
N TYR A 34 -5.89 4.57 2.43
CA TYR A 34 -5.75 3.29 1.74
C TYR A 34 -4.38 2.65 1.94
N ILE A 35 -3.30 3.45 1.99
CA ILE A 35 -1.92 2.99 2.23
C ILE A 35 -1.75 2.08 3.46
N THR A 36 -2.64 2.19 4.45
CA THR A 36 -2.63 1.32 5.64
C THR A 36 -2.85 -0.16 5.30
N HIS A 37 -3.61 -0.47 4.23
CA HIS A 37 -3.85 -1.84 3.76
C HIS A 37 -2.59 -2.51 3.21
N PRO A 38 -1.94 -2.02 2.14
CA PRO A 38 -0.75 -2.66 1.59
C PRO A 38 0.41 -2.70 2.60
N VAL A 39 0.54 -1.70 3.49
CA VAL A 39 1.52 -1.74 4.60
C VAL A 39 1.23 -2.89 5.58
N ALA A 40 -0.05 -3.12 5.93
CA ALA A 40 -0.44 -4.24 6.77
C ALA A 40 -0.17 -5.60 6.08
N VAL A 41 -0.49 -5.72 4.79
CA VAL A 41 -0.22 -6.93 4.01
C VAL A 41 1.29 -7.21 3.92
N ALA A 42 2.11 -6.19 3.62
CA ALA A 42 3.58 -6.31 3.60
C ALA A 42 4.14 -6.74 4.96
N THR A 43 3.58 -6.22 6.05
CA THR A 43 3.94 -6.64 7.42
C THR A 43 3.62 -8.11 7.67
N LEU A 44 2.48 -8.62 7.19
CA LEU A 44 2.12 -10.03 7.29
C LEU A 44 3.07 -10.90 6.48
N VAL A 45 3.38 -10.54 5.24
CA VAL A 45 4.33 -11.28 4.40
C VAL A 45 5.68 -11.40 5.09
N GLN A 46 6.21 -10.29 5.63
CA GLN A 46 7.47 -10.33 6.36
C GLN A 46 7.39 -11.21 7.62
N ARG A 47 6.28 -11.12 8.37
CA ARG A 47 6.07 -11.91 9.60
C ARG A 47 6.06 -13.41 9.34
N TYR A 48 5.55 -13.84 8.19
CA TYR A 48 5.43 -15.25 7.83
C TYR A 48 6.58 -15.74 6.92
N GLY A 49 7.73 -15.06 6.96
CA GLY A 49 8.97 -15.54 6.34
C GLY A 49 9.15 -15.15 4.87
N GLY A 50 8.33 -14.23 4.36
CA GLY A 50 8.51 -13.67 3.03
C GLY A 50 9.84 -12.91 2.90
N ASN A 51 10.46 -13.05 1.73
CA ASN A 51 11.67 -12.30 1.39
C ASN A 51 11.34 -10.85 1.00
N GLU A 52 12.38 -10.02 0.83
CA GLU A 52 12.22 -8.59 0.50
C GLU A 52 11.39 -8.36 -0.77
N ASP A 53 11.61 -9.13 -1.84
CA ASP A 53 10.85 -8.98 -3.08
C ASP A 53 9.37 -9.30 -2.89
N GLN A 54 9.04 -10.30 -2.06
CA GLN A 54 7.65 -10.62 -1.71
C GLN A 54 7.00 -9.53 -0.86
N VAL A 55 7.75 -8.93 0.07
CA VAL A 55 7.28 -7.80 0.88
C VAL A 55 7.02 -6.57 0.00
N ILE A 56 7.92 -6.29 -0.96
CA ILE A 56 7.74 -5.23 -1.95
C ILE A 56 6.53 -5.50 -2.84
N ALA A 57 6.35 -6.75 -3.32
CA ALA A 57 5.19 -7.11 -4.12
C ALA A 57 3.88 -6.91 -3.35
N ALA A 58 3.84 -7.29 -2.07
CA ALA A 58 2.70 -7.03 -1.20
C ALA A 58 2.43 -5.53 -0.99
N LEU A 59 3.48 -4.71 -0.91
CA LEU A 59 3.34 -3.26 -0.77
C LEU A 59 2.76 -2.59 -2.02
N LEU A 60 2.99 -3.17 -3.20
CA LEU A 60 2.59 -2.60 -4.50
C LEU A 60 1.36 -3.28 -5.14
N HIS A 61 0.81 -4.34 -4.52
CA HIS A 61 -0.15 -5.23 -5.19
C HIS A 61 -1.40 -4.55 -5.75
N ASP A 62 -1.92 -3.53 -5.07
CA ASP A 62 -3.13 -2.81 -5.46
C ASP A 62 -2.84 -1.57 -6.33
N VAL A 63 -1.58 -1.21 -6.55
CA VAL A 63 -1.23 0.02 -7.27
C VAL A 63 -1.78 0.00 -8.70
N LEU A 64 -1.76 -1.16 -9.38
CA LEU A 64 -2.25 -1.24 -10.76
C LEU A 64 -3.79 -1.33 -10.86
N GLU A 65 -4.47 -1.81 -9.82
CA GLU A 65 -5.91 -2.06 -9.83
C GLU A 65 -6.69 -0.83 -9.34
N ASP A 66 -6.22 -0.21 -8.25
CA ASP A 66 -6.96 0.84 -7.54
C ASP A 66 -6.50 2.26 -7.84
N VAL A 67 -5.29 2.41 -8.39
CA VAL A 67 -4.81 3.72 -8.83
C VAL A 67 -5.20 3.87 -10.29
N SER A 68 -6.34 4.52 -10.51
CA SER A 68 -6.75 4.87 -11.86
C SER A 68 -5.66 5.73 -12.48
N ALA A 69 -5.04 5.24 -13.57
CA ALA A 69 -4.20 6.06 -14.44
C ALA A 69 -4.93 7.40 -14.71
N PRO A 70 -4.21 8.54 -14.83
CA PRO A 70 -4.86 9.77 -15.24
C PRO A 70 -5.64 9.47 -16.51
N ARG A 71 -6.97 9.67 -16.46
CA ARG A 71 -7.79 9.66 -17.66
C ARG A 71 -7.18 10.74 -18.55
N THR A 72 -6.41 10.34 -19.56
CA THR A 72 -6.05 11.26 -20.64
C THR A 72 -7.36 11.79 -21.23
N PRO A 73 -7.52 13.11 -21.34
CA PRO A 73 -8.72 13.71 -21.93
C PRO A 73 -8.94 13.26 -23.37
#